data_AF-A8XWE7-F1
#
_entry.id   AF-A8XWE7-F1
#
_cell.length_a   1.000
_cell.length_b   1.000
_cell.length_c   1.000
_cell.angle_alpha   90.00
_cell.angle_beta   90.00
_cell.angle_gamma   90.00
#
_symmetry.space_group_name_H-M   'P 1'
#
loop_
_entity.id
_entity.type
_entity.pdbx_description
1 polymer ?
#
loop_
_entity_poly.entity_id
_entity_poly.type
_entity_poly.pdbx_seq_one_letter_code
_entity_poly.pdbx_strand_id
1 'polypeptide(L)'
;MSSASGSKESKDKKKKNTVNKNSKMNQVDESSRKKLTGSVEMSKKDETYEKAKVAIKTTIGWMTQTQSKPGGLLGHFKAATFERNPPENPKCYAFQANRAKNRNPDFPLNDHSRVRLKVEDESENNYINATNISCPPCDRKWIVSQHPMEKFYEDFWRMWRRALFCKLPIRGFDSTRLQSFFASFLKIFYHEIDVIFAIFSPDEQLPTYFPTEQGKFANHGQFFVHCWKMTPPSGKYHATNYTIEVLPNGCSNARYVTILHYPHWPKGYVAPSAKVVLKGIQALEPAEKLTKSKCLVHSAEGINRAMSFVMVDYVVELMFRNNTVDVIELITQLRSQRRGAFQNRMFCVYALYVAIDYVKIRLTKFQNAPEVLAEINSLQKAMKKEFSGIIPKETGGTSKKGATIEATVE
;
A
#
# COMPACT_ATOMS: atom_id res chain seq x y z
N MET A 1 75.57 -49.09 -5.13
CA MET A 1 76.50 -48.42 -4.19
C MET A 1 77.13 -47.28 -4.96
N SER A 2 76.97 -45.99 -4.70
CA SER A 2 76.40 -45.13 -3.65
C SER A 2 75.40 -44.16 -4.34
N SER A 3 74.56 -43.33 -3.73
CA SER A 3 74.33 -42.84 -2.37
C SER A 3 72.85 -42.38 -2.28
N ALA A 4 72.31 -42.33 -1.07
CA ALA A 4 70.88 -42.17 -0.78
C ALA A 4 70.52 -40.76 -0.26
N SER A 5 69.25 -40.40 -0.47
CA SER A 5 68.54 -39.18 -0.04
C SER A 5 67.46 -39.49 1.01
N GLY A 6 67.11 -38.53 1.88
CA GLY A 6 65.80 -38.56 2.59
C GLY A 6 65.62 -37.71 3.88
N SER A 7 64.98 -36.55 3.73
CA SER A 7 63.90 -35.87 4.52
C SER A 7 63.74 -35.84 6.08
N LYS A 8 63.40 -34.61 6.54
CA LYS A 8 62.38 -34.10 7.53
C LYS A 8 62.40 -34.48 9.03
N GLU A 9 62.31 -33.46 9.92
CA GLU A 9 61.30 -33.35 11.02
C GLU A 9 61.31 -31.99 11.79
N SER A 10 60.30 -31.82 12.67
CA SER A 10 59.70 -30.61 13.30
C SER A 10 60.14 -30.23 14.74
N LYS A 11 59.83 -28.99 15.21
CA LYS A 11 59.12 -28.58 16.48
C LYS A 11 59.68 -27.38 17.30
N ASP A 12 58.69 -26.66 17.86
CA ASP A 12 58.57 -25.98 19.16
C ASP A 12 59.30 -24.67 19.53
N LYS A 13 58.49 -23.65 19.94
CA LYS A 13 58.86 -22.65 20.96
C LYS A 13 57.64 -22.14 21.77
N LYS A 14 57.68 -22.43 23.07
CA LYS A 14 56.91 -21.86 24.21
C LYS A 14 57.55 -20.54 24.70
N LYS A 15 56.75 -19.57 25.20
CA LYS A 15 56.98 -18.76 26.44
C LYS A 15 55.76 -17.85 26.73
N LYS A 16 54.99 -18.12 27.80
CA LYS A 16 54.95 -17.47 29.15
C LYS A 16 54.17 -16.14 29.19
N ASN A 17 52.93 -16.10 29.70
CA ASN A 17 52.47 -15.86 31.09
C ASN A 17 52.89 -14.50 31.70
N THR A 18 51.92 -13.65 32.11
CA THR A 18 51.67 -13.16 33.50
C THR A 18 50.40 -12.29 33.59
N VAL A 19 49.36 -12.83 34.22
CA VAL A 19 48.43 -12.29 35.26
C VAL A 19 48.11 -10.77 35.30
N ASN A 20 46.82 -10.39 35.19
CA ASN A 20 46.12 -9.79 36.35
C ASN A 20 44.57 -9.82 36.29
N LYS A 21 43.99 -10.16 37.45
CA LYS A 21 42.57 -10.27 37.80
C LYS A 21 41.90 -8.88 37.84
N ASN A 22 40.75 -8.75 37.20
CA ASN A 22 39.60 -7.99 37.71
C ASN A 22 38.36 -8.37 36.89
N SER A 23 37.66 -9.42 37.32
CA SER A 23 36.34 -9.78 36.81
C SER A 23 35.42 -10.08 37.99
N LYS A 24 34.48 -9.15 38.26
CA LYS A 24 33.12 -9.39 38.78
C LYS A 24 32.51 -8.09 39.30
N MET A 25 31.97 -7.29 38.39
CA MET A 25 30.74 -6.52 38.58
C MET A 25 30.29 -6.03 37.20
N ASN A 26 28.98 -6.05 36.95
CA ASN A 26 28.29 -5.74 35.68
C ASN A 26 28.00 -6.95 34.76
N GLN A 27 27.21 -7.90 35.26
CA GLN A 27 26.40 -8.80 34.43
C GLN A 27 24.93 -8.87 34.89
N VAL A 28 24.43 -7.75 35.44
CA VAL A 28 22.99 -7.53 35.61
C VAL A 28 22.69 -6.24 34.88
N ASP A 29 22.18 -6.32 33.63
CA ASP A 29 21.11 -5.39 33.17
C ASP A 29 20.62 -5.53 31.73
N GLU A 30 21.05 -6.52 30.94
CA GLU A 30 20.56 -6.63 29.55
C GLU A 30 19.28 -7.47 29.40
N SER A 31 19.10 -8.49 30.25
CA SER A 31 17.90 -9.32 30.29
C SER A 31 16.73 -8.62 31.00
N SER A 32 17.02 -7.84 32.06
CA SER A 32 16.05 -7.04 32.80
C SER A 32 15.48 -5.92 31.94
N ARG A 33 16.32 -5.20 31.18
CA ARG A 33 15.87 -4.17 30.23
C ARG A 33 14.97 -4.74 29.13
N LYS A 34 15.29 -5.90 28.55
CA LYS A 34 14.41 -6.57 27.54
C LYS A 34 13.07 -7.01 28.13
N LYS A 35 13.03 -7.44 29.39
CA LYS A 35 11.78 -7.78 30.10
C LYS A 35 10.93 -6.53 30.38
N LEU A 36 11.55 -5.45 30.85
CA LEU A 36 10.90 -4.16 31.09
C LEU A 36 10.37 -3.54 29.78
N THR A 37 11.12 -3.57 28.68
CA THR A 37 10.63 -3.07 27.38
C THR A 37 9.51 -3.94 26.81
N GLY A 38 9.59 -5.27 26.99
CA GLY A 38 8.53 -6.20 26.58
C GLY A 38 7.22 -6.00 27.35
N SER A 39 7.30 -5.81 28.68
CA SER A 39 6.13 -5.52 29.51
C SER A 39 5.52 -4.15 29.22
N VAL A 40 6.34 -3.12 28.96
CA VAL A 40 5.86 -1.78 28.58
C VAL A 40 5.21 -1.78 27.20
N GLU A 41 5.81 -2.44 26.19
CA GLU A 41 5.19 -2.59 24.86
C GLU A 41 3.89 -3.40 24.91
N MET A 42 3.83 -4.44 25.74
CA MET A 42 2.64 -5.26 25.93
C MET A 42 1.52 -4.45 26.60
N SER A 43 1.83 -3.64 27.61
CA SER A 43 0.84 -2.75 28.27
C SER A 43 0.29 -1.66 27.33
N LYS A 44 1.12 -1.04 26.49
CA LYS A 44 0.68 -0.04 25.48
C LYS A 44 -0.21 -0.65 24.41
N LYS A 45 0.05 -1.90 24.07
CA LYS A 45 -0.71 -2.70 23.11
C LYS A 45 -2.11 -2.98 23.66
N ASP A 46 -2.22 -3.43 24.91
CA ASP A 46 -3.51 -3.68 25.56
C ASP A 46 -4.34 -2.39 25.76
N GLU A 47 -3.69 -1.25 26.07
CA GLU A 47 -4.34 0.07 26.14
C GLU A 47 -4.93 0.52 24.80
N THR A 48 -4.23 0.23 23.69
CA THR A 48 -4.71 0.57 22.34
C THR A 48 -5.99 -0.20 22.00
N TYR A 49 -6.07 -1.48 22.38
CA TYR A 49 -7.27 -2.27 22.17
C TYR A 49 -8.44 -1.78 23.01
N GLU A 50 -8.25 -1.52 24.31
CA GLU A 50 -9.35 -1.07 25.17
C GLU A 50 -9.94 0.26 24.69
N LYS A 51 -9.10 1.15 24.13
CA LYS A 51 -9.59 2.38 23.46
C LYS A 51 -10.43 2.06 22.22
N ALA A 52 -10.02 1.11 21.38
CA ALA A 52 -10.66 0.77 20.10
C ALA A 52 -11.86 -0.19 20.21
N LYS A 53 -12.02 -0.87 21.34
CA LYS A 53 -12.93 -2.01 21.54
C LYS A 53 -14.39 -1.68 21.24
N VAL A 54 -14.84 -0.47 21.56
CA VAL A 54 -16.22 -0.05 21.30
C VAL A 54 -16.48 0.02 19.80
N ALA A 55 -15.67 0.78 19.05
CA ALA A 55 -15.79 0.86 17.60
C ALA A 55 -15.67 -0.50 16.91
N ILE A 56 -14.73 -1.36 17.35
CA ILE A 56 -14.57 -2.72 16.84
C ILE A 56 -15.84 -3.54 17.05
N LYS A 57 -16.37 -3.59 18.28
CA LYS A 57 -17.60 -4.33 18.60
C LYS A 57 -18.81 -3.80 17.83
N THR A 58 -18.99 -2.49 17.75
CA THR A 58 -20.09 -1.87 17.00
C THR A 58 -20.02 -2.22 15.50
N THR A 59 -18.83 -2.14 14.91
CA THR A 59 -18.63 -2.44 13.48
C THR A 59 -18.89 -3.92 13.19
N ILE A 60 -18.31 -4.82 13.99
CA ILE A 60 -18.51 -6.27 13.83
C ILE A 60 -19.98 -6.63 14.06
N GLY A 61 -20.62 -6.08 15.10
CA GLY A 61 -22.03 -6.34 15.39
C GLY A 61 -22.96 -5.90 14.24
N TRP A 62 -22.72 -4.72 13.66
CA TRP A 62 -23.45 -4.27 12.47
C TRP A 62 -23.22 -5.21 11.27
N MET A 63 -21.98 -5.64 11.03
CA MET A 63 -21.66 -6.60 9.97
C MET A 63 -22.35 -7.94 10.19
N THR A 64 -22.32 -8.48 11.42
CA THR A 64 -22.98 -9.73 11.81
C THR A 64 -24.49 -9.65 11.60
N GLN A 65 -25.12 -8.57 12.06
CA GLN A 65 -26.56 -8.34 11.89
C GLN A 65 -26.95 -8.17 10.43
N THR A 66 -26.09 -7.55 9.61
CA THR A 66 -26.35 -7.37 8.18
C THR A 66 -26.16 -8.68 7.42
N GLN A 67 -25.14 -9.47 7.79
CA GLN A 67 -24.84 -10.77 7.19
C GLN A 67 -25.94 -11.81 7.45
N SER A 68 -26.67 -11.72 8.58
CA SER A 68 -27.76 -12.64 8.91
C SER A 68 -29.06 -12.38 8.14
N LYS A 69 -29.20 -11.20 7.52
CA LYS A 69 -30.39 -10.84 6.72
C LYS A 69 -30.38 -11.57 5.36
N PRO A 70 -31.54 -11.72 4.70
CA PRO A 70 -31.61 -12.24 3.35
C PRO A 70 -30.70 -11.47 2.38
N GLY A 71 -29.81 -12.20 1.70
CA GLY A 71 -28.81 -11.62 0.79
C GLY A 71 -27.50 -11.16 1.45
N GLY A 72 -27.40 -11.18 2.79
CA GLY A 72 -26.18 -10.86 3.53
C GLY A 72 -25.64 -9.44 3.27
N LEU A 73 -24.33 -9.25 3.50
CA LEU A 73 -23.66 -7.98 3.21
C LEU A 73 -23.72 -7.64 1.72
N LEU A 74 -23.58 -8.65 0.85
CA LEU A 74 -23.67 -8.45 -0.58
C LEU A 74 -25.03 -7.88 -1.03
N GLY A 75 -26.11 -8.39 -0.46
CA GLY A 75 -27.48 -7.93 -0.71
C GLY A 75 -27.82 -6.60 -0.05
N HIS A 76 -27.08 -6.20 0.98
CA HIS A 76 -27.18 -4.86 1.56
C HIS A 76 -26.59 -3.79 0.62
N PHE A 77 -25.47 -4.11 -0.03
CA PHE A 77 -24.81 -3.27 -1.02
C PHE A 77 -25.41 -3.44 -2.43
N LYS A 78 -26.73 -3.27 -2.57
CA LYS A 78 -27.39 -3.23 -3.89
C LYS A 78 -27.00 -1.97 -4.68
N ALA A 79 -27.24 -1.97 -5.98
CA ALA A 79 -26.98 -0.83 -6.87
C ALA A 79 -27.54 0.48 -6.30
N ALA A 80 -28.78 0.47 -5.80
CA ALA A 80 -29.44 1.59 -5.14
C ALA A 80 -28.63 2.19 -3.96
N THR A 81 -27.90 1.38 -3.21
CA THR A 81 -27.03 1.84 -2.11
C THR A 81 -25.83 2.63 -2.63
N PHE A 82 -25.33 2.28 -3.82
CA PHE A 82 -24.24 2.99 -4.51
C PHE A 82 -24.70 4.11 -5.45
N GLU A 83 -26.01 4.17 -5.71
CA GLU A 83 -26.73 5.18 -6.48
C GLU A 83 -27.33 6.29 -5.61
N ARG A 84 -27.31 6.17 -4.28
CA ARG A 84 -27.60 7.28 -3.34
C ARG A 84 -26.54 8.37 -3.51
N ASN A 85 -26.73 9.13 -4.58
CA ASN A 85 -26.09 10.32 -5.11
C ASN A 85 -24.77 10.77 -4.46
N PRO A 86 -23.64 10.76 -5.19
CA PRO A 86 -22.76 11.92 -5.10
C PRO A 86 -23.54 13.17 -5.53
N PRO A 87 -23.26 14.36 -4.95
CA PRO A 87 -23.95 15.60 -5.29
C PRO A 87 -23.89 15.85 -6.80
N GLU A 88 -24.97 16.42 -7.35
CA GLU A 88 -25.20 16.77 -8.76
C GLU A 88 -24.01 16.55 -9.71
N ASN A 89 -24.13 15.51 -10.55
CA ASN A 89 -23.31 15.21 -11.73
C ASN A 89 -21.92 15.89 -11.72
N PRO A 90 -20.97 15.38 -10.90
CA PRO A 90 -19.69 16.04 -10.72
C PRO A 90 -19.01 16.22 -12.07
N LYS A 91 -18.55 17.44 -12.33
CA LYS A 91 -17.90 17.82 -13.59
C LYS A 91 -16.74 16.86 -13.90
N CYS A 92 -16.71 16.37 -15.13
CA CYS A 92 -15.68 15.47 -15.67
C CYS A 92 -15.06 16.06 -16.94
N TYR A 93 -14.97 17.39 -17.04
CA TYR A 93 -14.54 18.07 -18.27
C TYR A 93 -13.11 17.71 -18.63
N ALA A 94 -12.21 17.62 -17.63
CA ALA A 94 -10.83 17.26 -17.89
C ALA A 94 -10.71 15.81 -18.40
N PHE A 95 -11.53 14.89 -17.88
CA PHE A 95 -11.61 13.51 -18.38
C PHE A 95 -12.08 13.47 -19.84
N GLN A 96 -13.15 14.22 -20.16
CA GLN A 96 -13.74 14.27 -21.49
C GLN A 96 -12.79 14.90 -22.53
N ALA A 97 -12.04 15.93 -22.15
CA ALA A 97 -11.05 16.58 -23.00
C ALA A 97 -9.79 15.71 -23.25
N ASN A 98 -9.53 14.71 -22.40
CA ASN A 98 -8.30 13.90 -22.43
C ASN A 98 -8.58 12.41 -22.65
N ARG A 99 -9.50 12.06 -23.56
CA ARG A 99 -9.91 10.66 -23.80
C ARG A 99 -8.75 9.70 -24.05
N ALA A 100 -7.74 10.14 -24.80
CA ALA A 100 -6.55 9.32 -25.09
C ALA A 100 -5.72 8.97 -23.84
N LYS A 101 -5.83 9.76 -22.76
CA LYS A 101 -5.14 9.53 -21.47
C LYS A 101 -5.94 8.66 -20.50
N ASN A 102 -7.10 8.12 -20.91
CA ASN A 102 -7.95 7.25 -20.09
C ASN A 102 -7.87 5.81 -20.59
N ARG A 103 -7.58 4.87 -19.69
CA ARG A 103 -7.54 3.45 -20.03
C ARG A 103 -8.93 2.90 -20.33
N ASN A 104 -9.95 3.37 -19.61
CA ASN A 104 -11.32 2.98 -19.81
C ASN A 104 -12.22 4.23 -19.90
N PRO A 105 -12.97 4.42 -21.01
CA PRO A 105 -13.88 5.56 -21.18
C PRO A 105 -15.12 5.52 -20.28
N ASP A 106 -15.50 4.35 -19.76
CA ASP A 106 -16.72 4.12 -18.98
C ASP A 106 -16.59 4.53 -17.50
N PHE A 107 -15.37 4.88 -17.07
CA PHE A 107 -15.08 5.29 -15.70
C PHE A 107 -14.56 6.74 -15.64
N PRO A 108 -15.46 7.74 -15.70
CA PRO A 108 -15.09 9.15 -15.68
C PRO A 108 -14.37 9.56 -14.39
N LEU A 109 -13.50 10.55 -14.50
CA LEU A 109 -12.79 11.16 -13.38
C LEU A 109 -13.45 12.47 -12.97
N ASN A 110 -13.68 12.65 -11.66
CA ASN A 110 -14.24 13.89 -11.14
C ASN A 110 -13.19 15.02 -11.10
N ASP A 111 -13.55 16.20 -11.60
CA ASP A 111 -12.63 17.35 -11.70
C ASP A 111 -12.23 17.93 -10.34
N HIS A 112 -13.10 17.86 -9.32
CA HIS A 112 -12.82 18.44 -8.01
C HIS A 112 -11.73 17.66 -7.25
N SER A 113 -11.70 16.33 -7.39
CA SER A 113 -10.80 15.43 -6.66
C SER A 113 -9.58 14.99 -7.47
N ARG A 114 -9.54 15.24 -8.79
CA ARG A 114 -8.44 14.79 -9.65
C ARG A 114 -7.07 15.33 -9.21
N VAL A 115 -6.05 14.50 -9.43
CA VAL A 115 -4.66 14.91 -9.42
C VAL A 115 -4.43 15.84 -10.61
N ARG A 116 -3.89 17.02 -10.32
CA ARG A 116 -3.42 17.99 -11.33
C ARG A 116 -1.91 17.91 -11.44
N LEU A 117 -1.38 17.64 -12.63
CA LEU A 117 0.06 17.73 -12.90
C LEU A 117 0.49 19.20 -12.86
N LYS A 118 1.76 19.45 -12.53
CA LYS A 118 2.32 20.79 -12.67
C LYS A 118 2.58 21.06 -14.16
N VAL A 119 2.15 22.22 -14.66
CA VAL A 119 2.48 22.70 -16.00
C VAL A 119 3.92 23.19 -15.96
N GLU A 120 4.80 22.59 -16.75
CA GLU A 120 6.23 22.94 -16.83
C GLU A 120 6.64 23.47 -18.21
N ASP A 121 5.83 23.21 -19.26
CA ASP A 121 6.06 23.62 -20.67
C ASP A 121 4.85 24.37 -21.24
N GLU A 122 4.88 24.75 -22.53
CA GLU A 122 3.77 25.36 -23.29
C GLU A 122 2.49 24.50 -23.34
N SER A 123 2.59 23.21 -23.00
CA SER A 123 1.44 22.32 -22.85
C SER A 123 0.71 22.62 -21.54
N GLU A 124 -0.37 23.40 -21.62
CA GLU A 124 -1.29 23.69 -20.50
C GLU A 124 -2.00 22.44 -19.93
N ASN A 125 -1.76 21.26 -20.50
CA ASN A 125 -2.44 20.03 -20.13
C ASN A 125 -1.91 19.44 -18.79
N ASN A 126 -2.64 19.73 -17.72
CA ASN A 126 -2.37 19.21 -16.37
C ASN A 126 -3.08 17.89 -16.02
N TYR A 127 -3.55 17.14 -17.01
CA TYR A 127 -4.37 15.95 -16.80
C TYR A 127 -3.56 14.67 -16.63
N ILE A 128 -3.95 13.90 -15.60
CA ILE A 128 -3.65 12.48 -15.42
C ILE A 128 -4.89 11.81 -14.81
N ASN A 129 -5.18 10.56 -15.18
CA ASN A 129 -6.29 9.80 -14.60
C ASN A 129 -5.92 9.26 -13.21
N ALA A 130 -5.93 10.15 -12.22
CA ALA A 130 -5.70 9.84 -10.82
C ALA A 130 -6.52 10.78 -9.92
N THR A 131 -6.86 10.30 -8.74
CA THR A 131 -7.74 10.98 -7.77
C THR A 131 -7.06 11.08 -6.42
N ASN A 132 -7.18 12.23 -5.75
CA ASN A 132 -6.86 12.33 -4.33
C ASN A 132 -8.03 11.80 -3.50
N ILE A 133 -7.75 10.87 -2.60
CA ILE A 133 -8.72 10.27 -1.69
C ILE A 133 -8.35 10.60 -0.25
N SER A 134 -9.33 11.06 0.51
CA SER A 134 -9.24 11.35 1.94
C SER A 134 -10.55 10.95 2.63
N CYS A 135 -10.48 10.60 3.91
CA CYS A 135 -11.65 10.31 4.73
C CYS A 135 -11.38 10.80 6.16
N PRO A 136 -11.79 12.02 6.54
CA PRO A 136 -11.70 12.45 7.92
C PRO A 136 -12.50 11.51 8.85
N PRO A 137 -12.03 11.20 10.07
CA PRO A 137 -10.81 11.70 10.73
C PRO A 137 -9.54 10.86 10.49
N CYS A 138 -9.46 10.05 9.42
CA CYS A 138 -8.22 9.37 9.04
C CYS A 138 -7.18 10.37 8.56
N ASP A 139 -5.93 10.18 8.97
CA ASP A 139 -4.84 11.10 8.60
C ASP A 139 -4.29 10.79 7.21
N ARG A 140 -4.33 9.50 6.82
CA ARG A 140 -3.70 9.06 5.58
C ARG A 140 -4.46 9.59 4.38
N LYS A 141 -3.71 10.19 3.45
CA LYS A 141 -4.23 10.61 2.14
C LYS A 141 -3.66 9.70 1.06
N TRP A 142 -4.54 9.29 0.16
CA TRP A 142 -4.24 8.38 -0.92
C TRP A 142 -4.30 9.07 -2.28
N ILE A 143 -3.43 8.65 -3.20
CA ILE A 143 -3.60 8.88 -4.63
C ILE A 143 -4.02 7.54 -5.23
N VAL A 144 -5.17 7.52 -5.90
CA VAL A 144 -5.66 6.34 -6.61
C VAL A 144 -5.62 6.60 -8.11
N SER A 145 -4.95 5.72 -8.85
CA SER A 145 -4.76 5.86 -10.30
C SER A 145 -5.15 4.59 -11.06
N GLN A 146 -5.44 4.74 -12.35
CA GLN A 146 -5.38 3.63 -13.31
C GLN A 146 -3.94 3.14 -13.48
N HIS A 147 -3.75 1.97 -14.09
CA HIS A 147 -2.42 1.55 -14.56
C HIS A 147 -1.89 2.57 -15.56
N PRO A 148 -0.62 3.01 -15.42
CA PRO A 148 0.02 3.86 -16.42
C PRO A 148 -0.09 3.23 -17.81
N MET A 149 -0.23 4.08 -18.81
CA MET A 149 -0.25 3.66 -20.21
C MET A 149 1.05 4.11 -20.85
N GLU A 150 1.60 3.30 -21.75
CA GLU A 150 2.96 3.47 -22.31
C GLU A 150 3.23 4.88 -22.85
N LYS A 151 2.29 5.42 -23.61
CA LYS A 151 2.36 6.78 -24.15
C LYS A 151 2.43 7.89 -23.10
N PHE A 152 2.07 7.60 -21.84
CA PHE A 152 1.92 8.56 -20.75
C PHE A 152 2.68 8.15 -19.47
N TYR A 153 3.74 7.34 -19.58
CA TYR A 153 4.60 7.01 -18.43
C TYR A 153 5.28 8.25 -17.83
N GLU A 154 5.66 9.22 -18.66
CA GLU A 154 6.19 10.50 -18.17
C GLU A 154 5.18 11.22 -17.25
N ASP A 155 3.89 11.29 -17.64
CA ASP A 155 2.85 11.91 -16.83
C ASP A 155 2.71 11.24 -15.44
N PHE A 156 2.90 9.91 -15.37
CA PHE A 156 2.91 9.19 -14.10
C PHE A 156 4.07 9.62 -13.19
N TRP A 157 5.28 9.76 -13.74
CA TRP A 157 6.45 10.22 -12.98
C TRP A 157 6.37 11.73 -12.64
N ARG A 158 5.73 12.55 -13.48
CA ARG A 158 5.37 13.94 -13.14
C ARG A 158 4.42 14.02 -11.96
N MET A 159 3.44 13.11 -11.87
CA MET A 159 2.55 13.02 -10.72
C MET A 159 3.30 12.64 -9.44
N TRP A 160 4.30 11.76 -9.54
CA TRP A 160 5.12 11.37 -8.39
C TRP A 160 5.98 12.52 -7.85
N ARG A 161 6.53 13.36 -8.73
CA ARG A 161 7.38 14.53 -8.41
C ARG A 161 6.64 15.70 -7.73
N ARG A 162 5.50 15.50 -7.06
CA ARG A 162 4.58 16.56 -6.63
C ARG A 162 5.09 17.37 -5.41
N ALA A 163 6.18 18.13 -5.59
CA ALA A 163 6.65 19.25 -4.78
C ALA A 163 7.87 19.96 -5.43
N LEU A 164 7.74 21.27 -5.67
CA LEU A 164 8.74 22.13 -6.30
C LEU A 164 9.97 22.38 -5.41
N PHE A 165 11.17 22.20 -5.95
CA PHE A 165 12.01 23.28 -6.50
C PHE A 165 13.31 22.64 -7.00
N CYS A 166 13.55 22.67 -8.31
CA CYS A 166 14.91 22.64 -8.81
C CYS A 166 15.64 23.82 -8.20
N LYS A 167 16.83 23.56 -7.65
CA LYS A 167 17.80 24.54 -7.16
C LYS A 167 17.66 25.90 -7.87
N LEU A 168 17.14 26.92 -7.19
CA LEU A 168 17.61 28.27 -7.47
C LEU A 168 19.08 28.27 -7.04
N PRO A 169 20.04 28.62 -7.92
CA PRO A 169 21.43 28.76 -7.50
C PRO A 169 21.50 29.92 -6.51
N ILE A 170 21.56 29.61 -5.21
CA ILE A 170 21.86 30.61 -4.18
C ILE A 170 23.36 30.90 -4.29
N ARG A 171 23.72 31.86 -5.14
CA ARG A 171 24.99 32.57 -5.00
C ARG A 171 24.71 33.83 -4.18
N GLY A 172 25.25 33.87 -2.96
CA GLY A 172 25.48 35.13 -2.23
C GLY A 172 24.49 35.54 -1.14
N PHE A 173 24.03 34.63 -0.26
CA PHE A 173 23.33 35.06 0.97
C PHE A 173 23.83 34.33 2.22
N ASP A 174 24.38 35.11 3.15
CA ASP A 174 25.03 34.66 4.38
C ASP A 174 24.15 35.01 5.60
N SER A 175 23.16 34.16 5.88
CA SER A 175 22.37 34.26 7.11
C SER A 175 21.77 32.91 7.52
N THR A 176 22.18 32.42 8.69
CA THR A 176 21.73 31.16 9.30
C THR A 176 20.23 31.13 9.62
N ARG A 177 19.59 32.29 9.80
CA ARG A 177 18.15 32.42 10.13
C ARG A 177 17.26 32.17 8.92
N LEU A 178 17.68 32.61 7.74
CA LEU A 178 16.97 32.35 6.48
C LEU A 178 17.15 30.90 6.01
N GLN A 179 18.30 30.27 6.26
CA GLN A 179 18.47 28.83 5.99
C GLN A 179 17.48 27.96 6.78
N SER A 180 17.25 28.25 8.07
CA SER A 180 16.27 27.52 8.87
C SER A 180 14.83 27.80 8.41
N PHE A 181 14.53 29.06 8.04
CA PHE A 181 13.24 29.44 7.47
C PHE A 181 12.99 28.77 6.12
N PHE A 182 13.94 28.80 5.18
CA PHE A 182 13.87 28.12 3.89
C PHE A 182 13.86 26.60 4.03
N ALA A 183 14.60 26.01 4.97
CA ALA A 183 14.54 24.56 5.21
C ALA A 183 13.17 24.13 5.78
N SER A 184 12.56 24.97 6.61
CA SER A 184 11.21 24.75 7.14
C SER A 184 10.14 25.03 6.06
N PHE A 185 10.28 26.11 5.30
CA PHE A 185 9.41 26.49 4.18
C PHE A 185 9.48 25.49 3.03
N LEU A 186 10.65 24.99 2.66
CA LEU A 186 10.83 23.90 1.69
C LEU A 186 10.26 22.59 2.23
N LYS A 187 10.50 22.22 3.50
CA LYS A 187 9.85 21.06 4.14
C LYS A 187 8.31 21.15 4.14
N ILE A 188 7.74 22.36 4.15
CA ILE A 188 6.29 22.58 4.12
C ILE A 188 5.67 22.24 2.75
N PHE A 189 6.45 22.19 1.67
CA PHE A 189 5.92 21.90 0.32
C PHE A 189 6.27 20.51 -0.24
N TYR A 190 7.16 19.73 0.40
CA TYR A 190 7.51 18.36 0.00
C TYR A 190 6.49 17.32 0.49
N HIS A 191 5.49 16.99 -0.33
CA HIS A 191 4.70 15.77 -0.16
C HIS A 191 5.17 14.72 -1.18
N GLU A 192 6.27 14.05 -0.89
CA GLU A 192 6.80 12.97 -1.72
C GLU A 192 5.90 11.72 -1.59
N ILE A 193 5.68 11.02 -2.70
CA ILE A 193 5.04 9.70 -2.71
C ILE A 193 6.13 8.68 -2.40
N ASP A 194 6.22 8.24 -1.15
CA ASP A 194 7.29 7.34 -0.71
C ASP A 194 7.03 5.88 -1.12
N VAL A 195 5.75 5.52 -1.23
CA VAL A 195 5.32 4.14 -1.48
C VAL A 195 4.24 4.10 -2.56
N ILE A 196 4.45 3.23 -3.54
CA ILE A 196 3.51 2.89 -4.61
C ILE A 196 3.06 1.44 -4.44
N PHE A 197 1.76 1.23 -4.32
CA PHE A 197 1.12 -0.08 -4.34
C PHE A 197 0.64 -0.39 -5.76
N ALA A 198 1.31 -1.32 -6.41
CA ALA A 198 1.08 -1.68 -7.80
C ALA A 198 0.38 -3.05 -7.87
N ILE A 199 -0.94 -3.05 -8.08
CA ILE A 199 -1.77 -4.26 -8.03
C ILE A 199 -2.15 -4.73 -9.44
N PHE A 200 -1.65 -5.89 -9.85
CA PHE A 200 -1.84 -6.49 -11.18
C PHE A 200 -2.55 -7.83 -11.14
N SER A 201 -3.20 -8.15 -12.26
CA SER A 201 -3.67 -9.49 -12.62
C SER A 201 -2.53 -10.25 -13.30
N PRO A 202 -2.45 -11.58 -13.15
CA PRO A 202 -1.56 -12.41 -13.97
C PRO A 202 -1.80 -12.24 -15.48
N ASP A 203 -3.05 -11.93 -15.86
CA ASP A 203 -3.47 -11.72 -17.25
C ASP A 203 -3.22 -10.29 -17.76
N GLU A 204 -2.77 -9.38 -16.88
CA GLU A 204 -2.43 -8.01 -17.25
C GLU A 204 -0.93 -7.96 -17.55
N GLN A 205 -0.56 -7.56 -18.77
CA GLN A 205 0.83 -7.28 -19.07
C GLN A 205 1.34 -6.20 -18.11
N LEU A 206 2.51 -6.46 -17.51
CA LEU A 206 3.13 -5.52 -16.61
C LEU A 206 3.46 -4.23 -17.37
N PRO A 207 3.02 -3.06 -16.90
CA PRO A 207 3.32 -1.80 -17.53
C PRO A 207 4.79 -1.49 -17.26
N THR A 208 5.55 -1.32 -18.33
CA THR A 208 6.98 -1.00 -18.35
C THR A 208 7.26 0.46 -17.96
N TYR A 209 6.56 1.00 -16.96
CA TYR A 209 6.79 2.36 -16.43
C TYR A 209 7.92 2.38 -15.39
N PHE A 210 8.36 1.22 -14.94
CA PHE A 210 9.55 1.04 -14.12
C PHE A 210 10.24 -0.28 -14.51
N PRO A 211 11.58 -0.34 -14.45
CA PRO A 211 12.34 -1.56 -14.66
C PRO A 211 12.09 -2.58 -13.54
N THR A 212 11.84 -3.83 -13.90
CA THR A 212 11.58 -4.94 -12.95
C THR A 212 12.79 -5.83 -12.69
N GLU A 213 13.91 -5.56 -13.35
CA GLU A 213 15.19 -6.24 -13.14
C GLU A 213 16.15 -5.31 -12.40
N GLN A 214 16.84 -5.83 -11.39
CA GLN A 214 17.79 -5.04 -10.62
C GLN A 214 18.95 -4.53 -11.50
N GLY A 215 19.31 -3.26 -11.34
CA GLY A 215 20.35 -2.58 -12.11
C GLY A 215 19.90 -2.10 -13.50
N LYS A 216 18.68 -2.43 -13.94
CA LYS A 216 18.12 -1.90 -15.20
C LYS A 216 17.51 -0.54 -15.00
N PHE A 217 17.53 0.28 -16.05
CA PHE A 217 16.92 1.60 -16.09
C PHE A 217 16.03 1.77 -17.31
N ALA A 218 15.12 2.73 -17.24
CA ALA A 218 14.28 3.20 -18.33
C ALA A 218 14.18 4.73 -18.29
N ASN A 219 14.08 5.36 -19.45
CA ASN A 219 13.85 6.79 -19.56
C ASN A 219 12.40 7.04 -19.98
N HIS A 220 11.71 7.89 -19.23
CA HIS A 220 10.33 8.28 -19.50
C HIS A 220 10.26 9.80 -19.57
N GLY A 221 10.43 10.33 -20.78
CA GLY A 221 10.55 11.77 -21.01
C GLY A 221 11.70 12.37 -20.20
N GLN A 222 11.40 13.35 -19.34
CA GLN A 222 12.43 13.97 -18.49
C GLN A 222 12.86 13.13 -17.28
N PHE A 223 12.40 11.89 -17.11
CA PHE A 223 12.72 11.07 -15.93
C PHE A 223 13.58 9.87 -16.28
N PHE A 224 14.75 9.79 -15.63
CA PHE A 224 15.53 8.56 -15.55
C PHE A 224 15.02 7.72 -14.37
N VAL A 225 14.68 6.46 -14.63
CA VAL A 225 14.06 5.55 -13.66
C VAL A 225 14.87 4.27 -13.59
N HIS A 226 15.48 3.98 -12.44
CA HIS A 226 16.45 2.91 -12.25
C HIS A 226 16.01 1.97 -11.10
N CYS A 227 16.03 0.66 -11.36
CA CYS A 227 15.75 -0.34 -10.35
C CYS A 227 17.00 -0.56 -9.49
N TRP A 228 17.13 0.24 -8.44
CA TRP A 228 18.26 0.18 -7.51
C TRP A 228 18.33 -1.17 -6.77
N LYS A 229 17.18 -1.62 -6.27
CA LYS A 229 17.08 -2.88 -5.52
C LYS A 229 15.78 -3.60 -5.82
N MET A 230 15.86 -4.92 -6.02
CA MET A 230 14.70 -5.80 -6.09
C MET A 230 14.80 -6.82 -4.95
N THR A 231 13.74 -6.96 -4.16
CA THR A 231 13.60 -8.03 -3.16
C THR A 231 12.43 -8.92 -3.56
N PRO A 232 12.66 -10.20 -3.89
CA PRO A 232 11.61 -11.13 -4.28
C PRO A 232 10.61 -11.36 -3.13
N PRO A 233 9.39 -11.82 -3.44
CA PRO A 233 8.36 -12.03 -2.44
C PRO A 233 8.78 -13.16 -1.49
N SER A 234 8.66 -12.93 -0.18
CA SER A 234 8.99 -13.94 0.85
C SER A 234 7.91 -15.03 1.02
N GLY A 235 6.84 -15.00 0.23
CA GLY A 235 5.76 -15.98 0.25
C GLY A 235 4.79 -15.80 -0.92
N LYS A 236 3.96 -16.82 -1.18
CA LYS A 236 3.05 -16.94 -2.35
C LYS A 236 2.21 -15.68 -2.66
N TYR A 237 1.73 -15.00 -1.63
CA TYR A 237 0.84 -13.83 -1.75
C TYR A 237 1.49 -12.52 -1.33
N HIS A 238 2.82 -12.50 -1.22
CA HIS A 238 3.58 -11.30 -0.88
C HIS A 238 3.91 -10.51 -2.15
N ALA A 239 4.09 -9.20 -1.99
CA ALA A 239 4.60 -8.36 -3.06
C ALA A 239 6.09 -8.59 -3.30
N THR A 240 6.52 -8.37 -4.54
CA THR A 240 7.91 -8.05 -4.83
C THR A 240 8.16 -6.60 -4.45
N ASN A 241 9.23 -6.34 -3.70
CA ASN A 241 9.57 -4.98 -3.27
C ASN A 241 10.66 -4.43 -4.17
N TYR A 242 10.38 -3.31 -4.83
CA TYR A 242 11.35 -2.58 -5.64
C TYR A 242 11.70 -1.26 -4.96
N THR A 243 12.99 -0.97 -4.87
CA THR A 243 13.48 0.38 -4.59
C THR A 243 13.88 1.00 -5.92
N ILE A 244 13.12 1.98 -6.35
CA ILE A 244 13.32 2.66 -7.63
C ILE A 244 13.96 4.02 -7.35
N GLU A 245 15.11 4.23 -7.97
CA GLU A 245 15.79 5.51 -8.04
C GLU A 245 15.25 6.30 -9.22
N VAL A 246 14.79 7.51 -8.98
CA VAL A 246 14.24 8.40 -9.99
C VAL A 246 15.05 9.70 -9.99
N LEU A 247 15.56 10.05 -11.16
CA LEU A 247 16.30 11.28 -11.38
C LEU A 247 15.60 12.10 -12.48
N PRO A 248 14.90 13.19 -12.11
CA PRO A 248 14.38 14.12 -13.10
C PRO A 248 15.52 14.89 -13.78
N ASN A 249 15.35 15.24 -15.05
CA ASN A 249 16.31 16.02 -15.79
C ASN A 249 16.55 17.39 -15.12
N GLY A 250 17.79 17.86 -15.16
CA GLY A 250 18.21 19.11 -14.50
C GLY A 250 18.25 19.04 -12.96
N CYS A 251 17.93 17.91 -12.34
CA CYS A 251 18.12 17.70 -10.90
C CYS A 251 19.46 17.02 -10.63
N SER A 252 20.17 17.43 -9.57
CA SER A 252 21.41 16.77 -9.15
C SER A 252 21.20 15.63 -8.16
N ASN A 253 20.00 15.53 -7.59
CA ASN A 253 19.70 14.61 -6.50
C ASN A 253 18.67 13.61 -6.99
N ALA A 254 19.07 12.34 -7.03
CA ALA A 254 18.15 11.25 -7.23
C ALA A 254 17.26 11.08 -5.99
N ARG A 255 16.06 10.55 -6.22
CA ARG A 255 15.03 10.32 -5.21
C ARG A 255 14.60 8.87 -5.27
N TYR A 256 14.22 8.29 -4.14
CA TYR A 256 13.90 6.86 -4.07
C TYR A 256 12.43 6.68 -3.74
N VAL A 257 11.78 5.76 -4.46
CA VAL A 257 10.40 5.32 -4.18
C VAL A 257 10.38 3.81 -3.99
N THR A 258 9.59 3.35 -3.03
CA THR A 258 9.34 1.93 -2.85
C THR A 258 8.10 1.52 -3.64
N ILE A 259 8.24 0.58 -4.59
CA ILE A 259 7.10 -0.02 -5.29
C ILE A 259 6.85 -1.41 -4.71
N LEU A 260 5.68 -1.59 -4.12
CA LEU A 260 5.17 -2.89 -3.67
C LEU A 260 4.31 -3.47 -4.79
N HIS A 261 4.88 -4.42 -5.52
CA HIS A 261 4.29 -5.00 -6.71
C HIS A 261 3.58 -6.33 -6.37
N TYR A 262 2.26 -6.35 -6.52
CA TYR A 262 1.41 -7.53 -6.34
C TYR A 262 0.96 -8.10 -7.69
N PRO A 263 1.51 -9.24 -8.15
CA PRO A 263 1.20 -9.77 -9.48
C PRO A 263 0.00 -10.74 -9.51
N HIS A 264 -0.59 -11.07 -8.35
CA HIS A 264 -1.55 -12.19 -8.22
C HIS A 264 -2.95 -11.74 -7.76
N TRP A 265 -3.49 -10.66 -8.31
CA TRP A 265 -4.91 -10.29 -8.09
C TRP A 265 -5.71 -10.34 -9.39
N PRO A 266 -6.33 -11.49 -9.71
CA PRO A 266 -7.00 -11.72 -10.98
C PRO A 266 -8.12 -10.74 -11.29
N LYS A 267 -8.24 -10.37 -12.58
CA LYS A 267 -9.29 -9.47 -13.07
C LYS A 267 -10.67 -10.07 -12.84
N GLY A 268 -11.58 -9.31 -12.24
CA GLY A 268 -12.95 -9.74 -11.95
C GLY A 268 -13.12 -10.56 -10.68
N TYR A 269 -12.02 -10.98 -10.03
CA TYR A 269 -12.05 -11.79 -8.82
C TYR A 269 -11.55 -11.01 -7.60
N VAL A 270 -11.99 -11.43 -6.41
CA VAL A 270 -11.40 -10.94 -5.14
C VAL A 270 -10.02 -11.56 -4.95
N ALA A 271 -9.17 -10.96 -4.12
CA ALA A 271 -7.80 -11.46 -3.98
C ALA A 271 -7.80 -12.87 -3.38
N PRO A 272 -6.94 -13.78 -3.88
CA PRO A 272 -6.92 -15.18 -3.47
C PRO A 272 -6.55 -15.38 -1.99
N SER A 273 -5.96 -14.36 -1.36
CA SER A 273 -5.69 -14.33 0.07
C SER A 273 -5.75 -12.90 0.61
N ALA A 274 -6.31 -12.71 1.81
CA ALA A 274 -6.28 -11.44 2.52
C ALA A 274 -4.84 -10.92 2.73
N LYS A 275 -3.84 -11.83 2.76
CA LYS A 275 -2.42 -11.48 2.87
C LYS A 275 -1.93 -10.49 1.81
N VAL A 276 -2.53 -10.50 0.61
CA VAL A 276 -2.22 -9.55 -0.48
C VAL A 276 -2.38 -8.11 0.00
N VAL A 277 -3.49 -7.81 0.67
CA VAL A 277 -3.77 -6.47 1.19
C VAL A 277 -3.10 -6.26 2.55
N LEU A 278 -3.23 -7.21 3.48
CA LEU A 278 -2.78 -7.06 4.86
C LEU A 278 -1.27 -6.78 4.97
N LYS A 279 -0.44 -7.41 4.12
CA LYS A 279 1.00 -7.15 4.14
C LYS A 279 1.36 -5.74 3.66
N GLY A 280 0.58 -5.23 2.72
CA GLY A 280 0.73 -3.86 2.26
C GLY A 280 0.36 -2.86 3.34
N ILE A 281 -0.77 -3.08 4.03
CA ILE A 281 -1.18 -2.28 5.19
C ILE A 281 -0.15 -2.36 6.32
N GLN A 282 0.39 -3.54 6.62
CA GLN A 282 1.46 -3.71 7.60
C GLN A 282 2.74 -2.96 7.23
N ALA A 283 3.04 -2.80 5.94
CA ALA A 283 4.18 -1.99 5.49
C ALA A 283 3.98 -0.49 5.79
N LEU A 284 2.73 -0.05 6.06
CA LEU A 284 2.40 1.32 6.42
C LEU A 284 2.55 1.62 7.93
N GLU A 285 2.65 0.59 8.79
CA GLU A 285 2.63 0.73 10.25
C GLU A 285 3.94 1.23 10.91
N PRO A 286 5.15 0.77 10.54
CA PRO A 286 6.35 1.02 11.37
C PRO A 286 6.99 2.41 11.22
N ALA A 287 6.41 3.32 10.45
CA ALA A 287 7.04 4.59 10.15
C ALA A 287 6.18 5.75 10.66
N GLU A 288 6.56 6.31 11.82
CA GLU A 288 6.16 7.67 12.24
C GLU A 288 6.43 8.72 11.13
N LYS A 289 7.28 8.39 10.14
CA LYS A 289 7.47 9.16 8.90
C LYS A 289 6.37 8.98 7.85
N LEU A 290 5.76 7.79 7.76
CA LEU A 290 4.83 7.43 6.67
C LEU A 290 3.39 7.89 6.93
N THR A 291 3.08 8.33 8.15
CA THR A 291 1.79 8.96 8.49
C THR A 291 1.65 10.36 7.87
N LYS A 292 2.76 10.99 7.43
CA LYS A 292 2.77 12.31 6.77
C LYS A 292 2.95 12.25 5.24
N SER A 293 3.32 11.09 4.69
CA SER A 293 3.59 10.88 3.26
C SER A 293 2.33 10.48 2.50
N LYS A 294 2.18 10.93 1.24
CA LYS A 294 1.08 10.49 0.38
C LYS A 294 1.38 9.10 -0.16
N CYS A 295 0.46 8.16 -0.02
CA CYS A 295 0.60 6.83 -0.61
C CYS A 295 -0.11 6.80 -1.97
N LEU A 296 0.49 6.15 -2.96
CA LEU A 296 -0.17 5.91 -4.24
C LEU A 296 -0.55 4.44 -4.35
N VAL A 297 -1.78 4.16 -4.79
CA VAL A 297 -2.20 2.82 -5.18
C VAL A 297 -2.78 2.86 -6.58
N HIS A 298 -2.43 1.89 -7.40
CA HIS A 298 -3.03 1.75 -8.71
C HIS A 298 -3.37 0.29 -9.02
N SER A 299 -4.40 0.13 -9.84
CA SER A 299 -4.83 -1.13 -10.49
C SER A 299 -5.34 -0.76 -11.89
N ALA A 300 -5.82 -1.71 -12.70
CA ALA A 300 -6.30 -1.44 -14.07
C ALA A 300 -7.03 -0.09 -14.21
N GLU A 301 -8.17 0.04 -13.53
CA GLU A 301 -8.98 1.26 -13.57
C GLU A 301 -8.93 2.08 -12.28
N GLY A 302 -8.30 1.57 -11.23
CA GLY A 302 -8.24 2.25 -9.94
C GLY A 302 -9.60 2.33 -9.21
N ILE A 303 -10.61 1.52 -9.55
CA ILE A 303 -11.95 1.61 -8.95
C ILE A 303 -12.36 0.42 -8.06
N ASN A 304 -11.76 -0.76 -8.27
CA ASN A 304 -12.10 -1.99 -7.53
C ASN A 304 -10.92 -2.38 -6.61
N ARG A 305 -9.94 -3.14 -7.11
CA ARG A 305 -8.76 -3.62 -6.35
C ARG A 305 -8.06 -2.51 -5.55
N ALA A 306 -7.76 -1.38 -6.19
CA ALA A 306 -7.14 -0.24 -5.52
C ALA A 306 -8.04 0.36 -4.42
N MET A 307 -9.34 0.50 -4.67
CA MET A 307 -10.29 1.03 -3.68
C MET A 307 -10.51 0.07 -2.51
N SER A 308 -10.45 -1.25 -2.74
CA SER A 308 -10.46 -2.23 -1.65
C SER A 308 -9.27 -2.03 -0.71
N PHE A 309 -8.09 -1.73 -1.25
CA PHE A 309 -6.90 -1.45 -0.44
C PHE A 309 -7.10 -0.19 0.42
N VAL A 310 -7.56 0.91 -0.19
CA VAL A 310 -7.84 2.17 0.53
C VAL A 310 -8.92 2.00 1.59
N MET A 311 -9.99 1.24 1.28
CA MET A 311 -11.08 1.02 2.23
C MET A 311 -10.65 0.15 3.42
N VAL A 312 -9.78 -0.84 3.21
CA VAL A 312 -9.21 -1.60 4.34
C VAL A 312 -8.43 -0.68 5.26
N ASP A 313 -7.56 0.18 4.71
CA ASP A 313 -6.78 1.15 5.49
C ASP A 313 -7.69 2.05 6.34
N TYR A 314 -8.70 2.68 5.73
CA TYR A 314 -9.61 3.57 6.45
C TYR A 314 -10.51 2.85 7.46
N VAL A 315 -11.09 1.70 7.13
CA VAL A 315 -11.92 0.96 8.09
C VAL A 315 -11.10 0.55 9.31
N VAL A 316 -9.87 0.06 9.10
CA VAL A 316 -8.94 -0.27 10.18
C VAL A 316 -8.59 0.98 11.00
N GLU A 317 -8.19 2.08 10.35
CA GLU A 317 -7.81 3.32 11.05
C GLU A 317 -8.97 3.88 11.89
N LEU A 318 -10.19 3.91 11.35
CA LEU A 318 -11.38 4.35 12.08
C LEU A 318 -11.66 3.48 13.31
N MET A 319 -11.63 2.15 13.16
CA MET A 319 -11.83 1.23 14.30
C MET A 319 -10.78 1.44 15.38
N PHE A 320 -9.49 1.49 15.02
CA PHE A 320 -8.40 1.62 15.99
C PHE A 320 -8.27 3.02 16.60
N ARG A 321 -8.86 4.05 15.98
CA ARG A 321 -9.05 5.39 16.57
C ARG A 321 -10.32 5.53 17.41
N ASN A 322 -11.09 4.44 17.57
CA ASN A 322 -12.38 4.44 18.25
C ASN A 322 -13.43 5.38 17.63
N ASN A 323 -13.38 5.57 16.31
CA ASN A 323 -14.44 6.28 15.59
C ASN A 323 -15.53 5.30 15.16
N THR A 324 -16.76 5.81 15.04
CA THR A 324 -17.87 5.04 14.47
C THR A 324 -17.60 4.78 12.99
N VAL A 325 -17.67 3.51 12.57
CA VAL A 325 -17.51 3.13 11.17
C VAL A 325 -18.89 3.04 10.51
N ASP A 326 -19.33 4.15 9.91
CA ASP A 326 -20.45 4.11 8.97
C ASP A 326 -19.92 3.70 7.59
N VAL A 327 -20.13 2.43 7.25
CA VAL A 327 -19.63 1.85 6.00
C VAL A 327 -20.32 2.47 4.78
N ILE A 328 -21.59 2.86 4.90
CA ILE A 328 -22.35 3.43 3.77
C ILE A 328 -21.86 4.83 3.49
N GLU A 329 -21.70 5.65 4.53
CA GLU A 329 -21.14 7.00 4.41
C GLU A 329 -19.71 6.95 3.89
N LEU A 330 -18.88 6.02 4.38
CA LEU A 330 -17.51 5.83 3.87
C LEU A 330 -17.51 5.52 2.36
N ILE A 331 -18.37 4.62 1.90
CA ILE A 331 -18.50 4.31 0.47
C ILE A 331 -18.94 5.55 -0.32
N THR A 332 -19.92 6.30 0.18
CA THR A 332 -20.41 7.54 -0.44
C THR A 332 -19.27 8.55 -0.58
N GLN A 333 -18.49 8.77 0.48
CA GLN A 333 -17.32 9.65 0.46
C GLN A 333 -16.26 9.18 -0.54
N LEU A 334 -15.95 7.88 -0.59
CA LEU A 334 -14.99 7.32 -1.53
C LEU A 334 -15.46 7.48 -2.99
N ARG A 335 -16.76 7.26 -3.26
CA ARG A 335 -17.36 7.40 -4.59
C ARG A 335 -17.50 8.85 -5.04
N SER A 336 -17.74 9.77 -4.11
CA SER A 336 -17.76 11.21 -4.40
C SER A 336 -16.40 11.68 -4.93
N GLN A 337 -15.30 11.09 -4.45
CA GLN A 337 -13.96 11.43 -4.90
C GLN A 337 -13.55 10.60 -6.14
N ARG A 338 -13.70 9.27 -6.12
CA ARG A 338 -13.42 8.37 -7.26
C ARG A 338 -14.72 7.77 -7.77
N ARG A 339 -15.28 8.37 -8.83
CA ARG A 339 -16.46 7.83 -9.51
C ARG A 339 -16.21 6.39 -9.97
N GLY A 340 -17.23 5.55 -9.82
CA GLY A 340 -17.14 4.12 -10.13
C GLY A 340 -16.45 3.27 -9.05
N ALA A 341 -15.99 3.84 -7.94
CA ALA A 341 -15.42 3.05 -6.83
C ALA A 341 -16.41 1.97 -6.37
N PHE A 342 -15.94 0.72 -6.29
CA PHE A 342 -16.76 -0.48 -6.04
C PHE A 342 -17.83 -0.75 -7.10
N GLN A 343 -17.53 -0.51 -8.38
CA GLN A 343 -18.38 -0.93 -9.50
C GLN A 343 -18.81 -2.40 -9.36
N ASN A 344 -17.88 -3.25 -8.92
CA ASN A 344 -18.23 -4.57 -8.44
C ASN A 344 -18.27 -4.55 -6.90
N ARG A 345 -19.49 -4.61 -6.36
CA ARG A 345 -19.79 -4.61 -4.92
C ARG A 345 -19.08 -5.70 -4.12
N MET A 346 -18.66 -6.80 -4.75
CA MET A 346 -17.86 -7.83 -4.07
C MET A 346 -16.55 -7.28 -3.52
N PHE A 347 -15.94 -6.30 -4.18
CA PHE A 347 -14.69 -5.68 -3.73
C PHE A 347 -14.89 -4.85 -2.46
N CYS A 348 -16.09 -4.34 -2.23
CA CYS A 348 -16.47 -3.66 -0.99
C CYS A 348 -16.63 -4.67 0.14
N VAL A 349 -17.40 -5.75 -0.07
CA VAL A 349 -17.58 -6.83 0.91
C VAL A 349 -16.22 -7.48 1.24
N TYR A 350 -15.37 -7.67 0.23
CA TYR A 350 -14.01 -8.19 0.41
C TYR A 350 -13.13 -7.26 1.25
N ALA A 351 -13.21 -5.94 1.04
CA ALA A 351 -12.48 -4.98 1.88
C ALA A 351 -12.88 -5.11 3.36
N LEU A 352 -14.18 -5.22 3.64
CA LEU A 352 -14.66 -5.47 5.01
C LEU A 352 -14.16 -6.81 5.57
N TYR A 353 -14.19 -7.88 4.76
CA TYR A 353 -13.66 -9.19 5.14
C TYR A 353 -12.17 -9.13 5.52
N VAL A 354 -11.37 -8.40 4.75
CA VAL A 354 -9.95 -8.21 5.02
C VAL A 354 -9.74 -7.35 6.26
N ALA A 355 -10.54 -6.30 6.47
CA ALA A 355 -10.43 -5.44 7.64
C ALA A 355 -10.71 -6.21 8.95
N ILE A 356 -11.72 -7.08 8.98
CA ILE A 356 -11.97 -7.94 10.16
C ILE A 356 -10.88 -9.00 10.34
N ASP A 357 -10.25 -9.49 9.27
CA ASP A 357 -9.10 -10.40 9.35
C ASP A 357 -7.87 -9.68 9.94
N TYR A 358 -7.66 -8.41 9.58
CA TYR A 358 -6.66 -7.55 10.20
C TYR A 358 -6.92 -7.42 11.71
N VAL A 359 -8.15 -7.06 12.10
CA VAL A 359 -8.55 -6.94 13.51
C VAL A 359 -8.28 -8.25 14.24
N LYS A 360 -8.71 -9.39 13.70
CA LYS A 360 -8.44 -10.71 14.27
C LYS A 360 -6.95 -10.95 14.54
N ILE A 361 -6.08 -10.68 13.56
CA ILE A 361 -4.62 -10.84 13.70
C ILE A 361 -4.03 -9.90 14.75
N ARG A 362 -4.61 -8.70 14.94
CA ARG A 362 -4.22 -7.79 16.02
C ARG A 362 -4.73 -8.30 17.36
N LEU A 363 -5.97 -8.78 17.42
CA LEU A 363 -6.60 -9.32 18.63
C LEU A 363 -5.94 -10.58 19.16
N THR A 364 -5.41 -11.45 18.31
CA THR A 364 -4.63 -12.62 18.79
C THR A 364 -3.32 -12.24 19.49
N LYS A 365 -2.89 -10.98 19.39
CA LYS A 365 -1.73 -10.44 20.12
C LYS A 365 -2.11 -9.86 21.48
N PHE A 366 -3.40 -9.71 21.79
CA PHE A 366 -3.91 -9.21 23.07
C PHE A 366 -4.61 -10.34 23.84
N GLN A 367 -4.51 -10.38 25.17
CA GLN A 367 -5.04 -11.50 25.97
C GLN A 367 -6.56 -11.42 26.23
N ASN A 368 -7.22 -10.28 25.97
CA ASN A 368 -8.51 -9.91 26.58
C ASN A 368 -9.73 -9.85 25.64
N ALA A 369 -9.82 -10.66 24.57
CA ALA A 369 -10.92 -10.54 23.59
C ALA A 369 -11.53 -11.86 23.02
N PRO A 370 -11.75 -12.92 23.82
CA PRO A 370 -12.24 -14.21 23.29
C PRO A 370 -13.61 -14.12 22.62
N GLU A 371 -14.55 -13.33 23.16
CA GLU A 371 -15.89 -13.15 22.60
C GLU A 371 -15.86 -12.51 21.20
N VAL A 372 -15.12 -11.42 21.05
CA VAL A 372 -14.99 -10.69 19.78
C VAL A 372 -14.30 -11.57 18.74
N LEU A 373 -13.28 -12.34 19.14
CA LEU A 373 -12.62 -13.30 18.27
C LEU A 373 -13.57 -14.41 17.80
N ALA A 374 -14.44 -14.93 18.68
CA ALA A 374 -15.45 -15.91 18.32
C ALA A 374 -16.47 -15.35 17.32
N GLU A 375 -16.94 -14.12 17.54
CA GLU A 375 -17.85 -13.43 16.62
C GLU A 375 -17.21 -13.21 15.24
N ILE A 376 -15.96 -12.71 15.18
CA ILE A 376 -15.21 -12.54 13.93
C ILE A 376 -15.08 -13.88 13.21
N ASN A 377 -14.77 -14.97 13.91
CA ASN A 377 -14.64 -16.29 13.30
C ASN A 377 -15.95 -16.76 12.65
N SER A 378 -17.08 -16.56 13.35
CA SER A 378 -18.40 -16.88 12.81
C SER A 378 -18.74 -16.04 11.58
N LEU A 379 -18.54 -14.73 11.66
CA LEU A 379 -18.76 -13.78 10.57
C LEU A 379 -17.89 -14.11 9.35
N GLN A 380 -16.58 -14.33 9.54
CA GLN A 380 -15.68 -14.73 8.45
C GLN A 380 -16.12 -16.03 7.77
N LYS A 381 -16.61 -17.01 8.55
CA LYS A 381 -17.13 -18.28 7.99
C LYS A 381 -18.38 -18.04 7.15
N ALA A 382 -19.27 -17.15 7.58
CA ALA A 382 -20.46 -16.77 6.82
C ALA A 382 -20.08 -16.02 5.51
N MET A 383 -19.24 -15.00 5.61
CA MET A 383 -18.77 -14.20 4.45
C MET A 383 -18.01 -15.04 3.42
N LYS A 384 -17.21 -16.02 3.85
CA LYS A 384 -16.49 -16.93 2.93
C LYS A 384 -17.40 -17.66 1.96
N LYS A 385 -18.66 -17.91 2.34
CA LYS A 385 -19.65 -18.52 1.44
C LYS A 385 -20.00 -17.59 0.27
N GLU A 386 -20.05 -16.28 0.51
CA GLU A 386 -20.30 -15.28 -0.55
C GLU A 386 -19.15 -15.18 -1.55
N PHE A 387 -17.93 -15.51 -1.12
CA PHE A 387 -16.77 -15.55 -2.00
C PHE A 387 -16.58 -16.91 -2.71
N SER A 388 -17.44 -17.91 -2.45
CA SER A 388 -17.35 -19.20 -3.11
C SER A 388 -17.61 -19.05 -4.62
N GLY A 389 -16.70 -19.58 -5.46
CA GLY A 389 -16.78 -19.44 -6.92
C GLY A 389 -16.15 -18.19 -7.52
N ILE A 390 -15.81 -17.18 -6.70
CA ILE A 390 -15.14 -15.94 -7.14
C ILE A 390 -13.77 -15.70 -6.48
N ILE A 391 -13.30 -16.66 -5.69
CA ILE A 391 -11.88 -16.81 -5.39
C ILE A 391 -11.30 -17.63 -6.55
N PRO A 392 -10.20 -17.20 -7.17
CA PRO A 392 -9.55 -17.96 -8.23
C PRO A 392 -9.29 -19.39 -7.74
N LYS A 393 -9.76 -20.40 -8.48
CA LYS A 393 -9.42 -21.80 -8.18
C LYS A 393 -7.91 -21.96 -8.35
N GLU A 394 -7.25 -22.56 -7.39
CA GLU A 394 -5.82 -22.85 -7.51
C GLU A 394 -5.63 -23.81 -8.69
N THR A 395 -5.18 -23.30 -9.84
CA THR A 395 -4.71 -24.17 -10.92
C THR A 395 -3.40 -24.79 -10.46
N GLY A 396 -3.47 -26.02 -9.97
CA GLY A 396 -2.30 -26.89 -9.90
C GLY A 396 -1.67 -26.93 -11.29
N GLY A 397 -0.36 -26.78 -11.36
CA GLY A 397 0.36 -26.82 -12.63
C GLY A 397 0.11 -28.15 -13.32
N THR A 398 -0.59 -28.14 -14.45
CA THR A 398 -0.20 -28.78 -15.71
C THR A 398 -1.31 -28.67 -16.75
N SER A 399 -0.86 -28.34 -17.97
CA SER A 399 -1.47 -28.60 -19.27
C SER A 399 -2.57 -27.68 -19.84
N LYS A 400 -2.25 -27.26 -21.08
CA LYS A 400 -3.05 -26.54 -22.06
C LYS A 400 -4.42 -27.19 -22.29
N LYS A 401 -5.46 -26.36 -22.37
CA LYS A 401 -6.34 -26.23 -23.55
C LYS A 401 -7.28 -25.05 -23.34
N GLY A 402 -7.38 -24.21 -24.38
CA GLY A 402 -8.26 -23.06 -24.38
C GLY A 402 -9.73 -23.46 -24.35
N ALA A 403 -10.51 -22.67 -23.64
CA ALA A 403 -11.95 -22.61 -23.80
C ALA A 403 -12.38 -21.15 -23.58
N THR A 404 -12.74 -20.52 -24.68
CA THR A 404 -13.46 -19.25 -24.74
C THR A 404 -14.78 -19.41 -24.00
N ILE A 405 -15.08 -18.55 -23.03
CA ILE A 405 -16.44 -18.41 -22.49
C ILE A 405 -16.82 -16.95 -22.69
N GLU A 406 -17.67 -16.73 -23.68
CA GLU A 406 -18.47 -15.52 -23.84
C GLU A 406 -19.39 -15.39 -22.62
N ALA A 407 -19.28 -14.29 -21.89
CA ALA A 407 -20.22 -13.91 -20.86
C ALA A 407 -21.25 -12.97 -21.50
N THR A 408 -22.44 -13.50 -21.72
CA THR A 408 -23.64 -12.79 -22.14
C THR A 408 -24.00 -11.74 -21.09
N VAL A 409 -24.33 -10.54 -21.59
CA VAL A 409 -24.81 -9.38 -20.84
C VAL A 409 -26.29 -9.56 -20.55
N GLU A 410 -26.68 -9.36 -19.30
CA GLU A 410 -27.96 -8.74 -18.91
C GLU A 410 -27.69 -7.65 -17.86
#